data_AF-A0A549T2J8-F1
#
_entry.id   AF-A0A549T2J8-F1
#
_cell.length_a   1.000
_cell.length_b   1.000
_cell.length_c   1.000
_cell.angle_alpha   90.00
_cell.angle_beta   90.00
_cell.angle_gamma   90.00
#
_symmetry.space_group_name_H-M   'P 1'
#
loop_
_entity.id
_entity.type
_entity.pdbx_description
1 polymer ?
#
loop_
_entity_poly.entity_id
_entity_poly.type
_entity_poly.pdbx_seq_one_letter_code
_entity_poly.pdbx_strand_id
1 'polypeptide(L)'
;MNDNQLARRLRSVGMACFVQYFELFSDKSISNAAAAAIIVAKESYAETATNTRVSLARRIIREGRARDALRMIAGATNVDPEAASRARSLVSTIIAN
;
A
#
# COMPACT_ATOMS: atom_id res chain seq x y z
N MET A 1 3.47 13.48 6.32
CA MET A 1 4.86 13.10 5.98
C MET A 1 5.31 13.86 4.73
N ASN A 2 6.62 14.03 4.51
CA ASN A 2 7.19 14.54 3.25
C ASN A 2 7.47 13.41 2.23
N ASP A 3 7.92 13.75 1.02
CA ASP A 3 8.11 12.78 -0.08
C ASP A 3 9.22 11.76 0.19
N ASN A 4 10.31 12.18 0.84
CA ASN A 4 11.38 11.27 1.25
C ASN A 4 10.88 10.25 2.27
N GLN A 5 10.05 10.68 3.23
CA GLN A 5 9.41 9.81 4.20
C GLN A 5 8.40 8.87 3.54
N LEU A 6 7.64 9.36 2.55
CA LEU A 6 6.70 8.55 1.77
C LEU A 6 7.42 7.45 1.00
N ALA A 7 8.46 7.80 0.25
CA ALA A 7 9.26 6.84 -0.51
C ALA A 7 9.91 5.80 0.43
N ARG A 8 10.42 6.20 1.59
CA ARG A 8 10.95 5.27 2.60
C ARG A 8 9.88 4.31 3.10
N ARG A 9 8.69 4.81 3.45
CA ARG A 9 7.58 3.96 3.92
C ARG A 9 7.11 3.01 2.82
N LEU A 10 7.01 3.46 1.58
CA LEU A 10 6.69 2.59 0.44
C LEU A 10 7.70 1.44 0.27
N ARG A 11 9.00 1.70 0.44
CA ARG A 11 10.00 0.63 0.44
C ARG A 11 9.80 -0.37 1.58
N SER A 12 9.47 0.11 2.78
CA SER A 12 9.19 -0.76 3.93
C SER A 12 7.90 -1.58 3.77
N VAL A 13 6.87 -1.01 3.14
CA VAL A 13 5.63 -1.74 2.82
C VAL A 13 5.87 -2.74 1.68
N GLY A 14 6.67 -2.36 0.68
CA GLY A 14 6.74 -3.00 -0.62
C GLY A 14 5.72 -2.35 -1.57
N MET A 15 6.20 -1.83 -2.70
CA MET A 15 5.34 -1.12 -3.67
C MET A 15 4.26 -2.01 -4.27
N ALA A 16 4.61 -3.25 -4.66
CA ALA A 16 3.65 -4.24 -5.14
C ALA A 16 2.63 -4.62 -4.05
N CYS A 17 3.09 -4.85 -2.81
CA CYS A 17 2.21 -5.14 -1.68
C CYS A 17 1.22 -3.98 -1.42
N PHE A 18 1.69 -2.74 -1.48
CA PHE A 18 0.86 -1.55 -1.29
C PHE A 18 -0.31 -1.50 -2.28
N VAL A 19 -0.06 -1.72 -3.57
CA VAL A 19 -1.13 -1.73 -4.59
C VAL A 19 -1.99 -2.99 -4.52
N GLN A 20 -1.39 -4.15 -4.22
CA GLN A 20 -2.08 -5.42 -4.19
C GLN A 20 -3.19 -5.45 -3.13
N TYR A 21 -2.90 -4.86 -1.97
CA TYR A 21 -3.76 -4.84 -0.80
C TYR A 21 -4.31 -3.44 -0.48
N PHE A 22 -4.29 -2.52 -1.45
CA PHE A 22 -4.68 -1.12 -1.25
C PHE A 22 -6.08 -0.96 -0.63
N GLU A 23 -7.06 -1.73 -1.11
CA GLU A 23 -8.44 -1.71 -0.60
C GLU A 23 -8.51 -2.20 0.85
N LEU A 24 -7.83 -3.30 1.17
CA LEU A 24 -7.73 -3.83 2.54
C LEU A 24 -7.05 -2.82 3.50
N PHE A 25 -6.06 -2.09 3.00
CA PHE A 25 -5.43 -1.00 3.77
C PHE A 25 -6.35 0.22 3.90
N SER A 26 -7.26 0.44 2.97
CA SER A 26 -8.20 1.57 2.99
C SER A 26 -9.44 1.29 3.83
N ASP A 27 -9.75 0.02 4.06
CA ASP A 27 -10.90 -0.41 4.86
C ASP A 27 -10.67 -0.15 6.36
N LYS A 28 -11.46 0.79 6.90
CA LYS A 28 -11.44 1.20 8.32
C LYS A 28 -12.23 0.25 9.23
N SER A 29 -13.09 -0.61 8.67
CA SER A 29 -13.88 -1.58 9.44
C SER A 29 -13.04 -2.77 9.91
N ILE A 30 -11.95 -3.05 9.21
CA ILE A 30 -11.02 -4.14 9.53
C ILE A 30 -9.88 -3.62 10.39
N SER A 31 -9.56 -4.30 11.50
CA SER A 31 -8.42 -3.94 12.37
C SER A 31 -7.07 -4.22 11.69
N ASN A 32 -5.98 -3.62 12.18
CA ASN A 32 -4.64 -3.89 11.64
C ASN A 32 -4.26 -5.37 11.77
N ALA A 33 -4.60 -6.00 12.91
CA ALA A 33 -4.32 -7.40 13.15
C ALA A 33 -5.09 -8.31 12.18
N ALA A 34 -6.37 -8.02 11.94
CA ALA A 34 -7.17 -8.77 10.99
C ALA A 34 -6.65 -8.62 9.55
N ALA A 35 -6.29 -7.40 9.14
CA ALA A 35 -5.67 -7.17 7.83
C ALA A 35 -4.33 -7.90 7.69
N ALA A 36 -3.50 -7.92 8.74
CA ALA A 36 -2.25 -8.67 8.73
C ALA A 36 -2.49 -10.18 8.61
N ALA A 37 -3.45 -10.73 9.37
CA ALA A 37 -3.81 -12.14 9.31
C ALA A 37 -4.26 -12.58 7.91
N ILE A 38 -5.07 -11.76 7.22
CA ILE A 38 -5.49 -12.01 5.83
C ILE A 38 -4.28 -12.11 4.89
N ILE A 39 -3.31 -11.20 5.03
CA ILE A 39 -2.11 -11.19 4.17
C ILE A 39 -1.20 -12.38 4.50
N VAL A 40 -0.99 -12.70 5.78
CA VAL A 40 -0.19 -13.86 6.21
C VAL A 40 -0.80 -15.16 5.67
N ALA A 41 -2.12 -15.32 5.75
CA ALA A 41 -2.82 -16.49 5.25
C ALA A 41 -2.69 -16.66 3.73
N LYS A 42 -2.64 -15.55 2.98
CA LYS A 42 -2.56 -15.57 1.52
C LYS A 42 -1.14 -15.71 0.97
N GLU A 43 -0.16 -15.09 1.61
CA GLU A 43 1.21 -14.96 1.08
C GLU A 43 2.25 -15.78 1.86
N SER A 44 1.86 -16.41 2.97
CA SER A 44 2.77 -17.12 3.90
C SER A 44 3.92 -16.24 4.40
N TYR A 45 3.70 -14.93 4.53
CA TYR A 45 4.67 -13.99 5.05
C TYR A 45 4.85 -14.07 6.56
N ALA A 46 6.00 -13.63 7.06
CA ALA A 46 6.22 -13.45 8.49
C ALA A 46 5.24 -12.42 9.09
N GLU A 47 4.62 -12.77 10.20
CA GLU A 47 3.56 -11.99 10.85
C GLU A 47 4.06 -10.60 11.29
N THR A 48 5.21 -10.52 11.99
CA THR A 48 5.79 -9.26 12.47
C THR A 48 6.10 -8.29 11.32
N ALA A 49 6.63 -8.81 10.21
CA ALA A 49 6.88 -8.01 9.01
C ALA A 49 5.57 -7.50 8.40
N THR A 50 4.56 -8.36 8.33
CA THR A 50 3.24 -8.03 7.79
C THR A 50 2.52 -6.96 8.62
N ASN A 51 2.58 -7.05 9.95
CA ASN A 51 2.05 -6.02 10.85
C ASN A 51 2.68 -4.64 10.59
N THR A 52 3.99 -4.61 10.36
CA THR A 52 4.70 -3.37 10.02
C THR A 52 4.23 -2.81 8.68
N ARG A 53 4.07 -3.67 7.66
CA ARG A 53 3.55 -3.27 6.33
C ARG A 53 2.15 -2.67 6.45
N VAL A 54 1.24 -3.34 7.14
CA VAL A 54 -0.14 -2.87 7.37
C VAL A 54 -0.15 -1.51 8.06
N SER A 55 0.59 -1.37 9.16
CA SER A 55 0.64 -0.13 9.94
C SER A 55 1.15 1.05 9.09
N LEU A 56 2.23 0.84 8.34
CA LEU A 56 2.81 1.88 7.48
C LEU A 56 1.91 2.22 6.29
N ALA A 57 1.31 1.23 5.63
CA ALA A 57 0.40 1.44 4.51
C ALA A 57 -0.84 2.25 4.94
N ARG A 58 -1.47 1.86 6.05
CA ARG A 58 -2.60 2.59 6.64
C ARG A 58 -2.22 3.99 7.08
N ARG A 59 -0.99 4.19 7.58
CA ARG A 59 -0.49 5.52 7.91
C ARG A 59 -0.32 6.41 6.68
N ILE A 60 0.14 5.87 5.55
CA ILE A 60 0.19 6.59 4.27
C ILE A 60 -1.20 7.08 3.86
N ILE A 61 -2.18 6.19 3.92
CA ILE A 61 -3.57 6.49 3.55
C ILE A 61 -4.18 7.53 4.50
N ARG A 62 -4.05 7.33 5.82
CA ARG A 62 -4.57 8.24 6.85
C ARG A 62 -3.97 9.64 6.79
N GLU A 63 -2.70 9.77 6.41
CA GLU A 63 -2.05 11.08 6.24
C GLU A 63 -2.39 11.75 4.88
N GLY A 64 -3.37 11.23 4.12
CA GLY A 64 -3.82 11.81 2.85
C GLY A 64 -2.82 11.62 1.69
N ARG A 65 -1.81 10.77 1.85
CA ARG A 65 -0.73 10.59 0.87
C ARG A 65 -0.96 9.43 -0.10
N ALA A 66 -2.13 8.79 -0.08
CA ALA A 66 -2.44 7.63 -0.90
C ALA A 66 -2.23 7.88 -2.40
N ARG A 67 -2.74 9.01 -2.91
CA ARG A 67 -2.61 9.38 -4.32
C ARG A 67 -1.16 9.59 -4.75
N ASP A 68 -0.37 10.25 -3.92
CA ASP A 68 1.05 10.47 -4.19
C ASP A 68 1.81 9.15 -4.18
N ALA A 69 1.48 8.27 -3.24
CA ALA A 69 2.09 6.94 -3.16
C ALA A 69 1.82 6.13 -4.44
N LEU A 70 0.57 6.12 -4.91
CA LEU A 70 0.19 5.41 -6.13
C LEU A 70 0.85 6.03 -7.38
N ARG A 71 0.97 7.36 -7.46
CA ARG A 71 1.72 8.02 -8.55
C ARG A 71 3.20 7.64 -8.55
N MET A 72 3.83 7.59 -7.37
CA MET A 72 5.22 7.15 -7.24
C MET A 72 5.38 5.70 -7.72
N ILE A 73 4.45 4.81 -7.39
CA ILE A 73 4.48 3.40 -7.83
C ILE A 73 4.24 3.29 -9.34
N ALA A 74 3.27 4.02 -9.88
CA ALA A 74 2.93 4.00 -11.30
C ALA A 74 4.08 4.44 -12.22
N GLY A 75 4.95 5.33 -11.72
CA GLY A 75 6.15 5.82 -12.42
C GLY A 75 7.46 5.15 -12.01
N ALA A 76 7.44 4.17 -11.09
CA ALA A 76 8.63 3.45 -10.69
C ALA A 76 9.10 2.50 -11.80
N THR A 77 10.40 2.45 -12.06
CA THR A 77 11.00 1.56 -13.07
C THR A 77 11.37 0.18 -12.53
N ASN A 78 11.41 0.04 -11.20
CA ASN A 78 11.83 -1.16 -10.48
C ASN A 78 10.67 -1.91 -9.84
N VAL A 79 9.46 -1.77 -10.37
CA VAL A 79 8.27 -2.50 -9.93
C VAL A 79 7.75 -3.36 -11.08
N ASP A 80 7.05 -4.43 -10.73
CA ASP A 80 6.37 -5.26 -11.71
C ASP A 80 5.40 -4.43 -12.58
N PRO A 81 5.37 -4.62 -13.92
CA PRO A 81 4.45 -3.91 -14.79
C PRO A 81 2.98 -4.00 -14.38
N GLU A 82 2.54 -5.13 -13.82
CA GLU A 82 1.18 -5.31 -13.29
C GLU A 82 0.94 -4.38 -12.09
N ALA A 83 1.91 -4.29 -11.17
CA ALA A 83 1.83 -3.40 -10.02
C ALA A 83 1.77 -1.92 -10.46
N ALA A 84 2.58 -1.52 -11.44
CA ALA A 84 2.53 -0.18 -12.02
C ALA A 84 1.19 0.11 -12.70
N SER A 85 0.67 -0.86 -13.48
CA SER A 85 -0.63 -0.76 -14.14
C SER A 85 -1.77 -0.59 -13.13
N ARG A 86 -1.81 -1.45 -12.10
CA ARG A 86 -2.80 -1.36 -11.03
C ARG A 86 -2.72 -0.04 -10.28
N ALA A 87 -1.52 0.48 -10.03
CA ALA A 87 -1.35 1.80 -9.43
C ALA A 87 -2.01 2.90 -10.27
N ARG A 88 -1.84 2.89 -11.60
CA ARG A 88 -2.49 3.86 -12.51
C ARG A 88 -4.00 3.77 -12.44
N SER A 89 -4.55 2.56 -12.45
CA SER A 89 -6.00 2.35 -12.32
C SER A 89 -6.54 2.91 -11.01
N LEU A 90 -5.86 2.62 -9.89
CA LEU A 90 -6.25 3.13 -8.56
C LEU A 90 -6.17 4.66 -8.48
N VAL A 91 -5.18 5.30 -9.11
CA VAL A 91 -5.12 6.79 -9.19
C VAL A 91 -6.36 7.34 -9.88
N SER A 92 -6.85 6.69 -10.93
CA SER A 92 -8.05 7.12 -11.66
C SER A 92 -9.31 6.95 -10.82
N THR A 93 -9.44 5.85 -10.07
CA THR A 93 -10.63 5.57 -9.25
C THR A 93 -10.77 6.52 -8.06
N ILE A 94 -9.65 6.91 -7.42
CA ILE A 94 -9.67 7.84 -6.28
C ILE A 94 -10.11 9.27 -6.69
N ILE A 95 -10.14 9.59 -8.00
CA ILE A 95 -10.61 10.90 -8.51
C ILE A 95 -12.14 10.95 -8.62
N ALA A 96 -12.82 9.80 -8.61
CA ALA A 96 -14.25 9.71 -8.86
C ALA A 96 -15.15 9.81 -7.61
N ASN A 97 -14.57 10.03 -6.42
CA ASN A 97 -15.30 10.08 -5.14
C ASN A 97 -14.97 11.34 -4.34
#